data_AF-T1DE11-F1
#
_entry.id   AF-T1DE11-F1
#
_cell.length_a   1.000
_cell.length_b   1.000
_cell.length_c   1.000
_cell.angle_alpha   90.00
_cell.angle_beta   90.00
_cell.angle_gamma   90.00
#
_symmetry.space_group_name_H-M   'P 1'
#
loop_
_entity.id
_entity.type
_entity.pdbx_description
1 polymer ?
#
loop_
_entity_poly.entity_id
_entity_poly.type
_entity_poly.pdbx_seq_one_letter_code
_entity_poly.pdbx_strand_id
1 'polypeptide(L)'
;MAVAGEAEHTGTFALEDFLKPYALEERIYRFRCVEAWSMVIPWVGIPLATMLKRFKPTSRAKYVAFESVYRPSQMRGQRTPILQWPYREGLRIDEAMNPLAFMVVGLYGRVLPNQNGAPLRLIVPWKYGFKGIKAIVRIAFTETQPPTTWSQARPSYYGFYANVNPDVPTPGWSQRTEARIGNPFFHQRQATLMFNGYGKEVAYLYQGMNLQKSF
;
A
#
# COMPACT_ATOMS: atom_id res chain seq x y z
N MET A 1 3.80 -9.40 -15.59
CA MET A 1 3.36 -9.44 -14.18
C MET A 1 2.64 -10.76 -13.95
N ALA A 2 2.90 -11.43 -12.83
CA ALA A 2 2.29 -12.73 -12.52
C ALA A 2 1.08 -12.59 -11.58
N VAL A 3 0.00 -13.29 -11.86
CA VAL A 3 -1.15 -13.47 -10.96
C VAL A 3 -1.28 -14.94 -10.61
N ALA A 4 -1.47 -15.26 -9.32
CA ALA A 4 -1.50 -16.64 -8.85
C ALA A 4 -2.40 -16.81 -7.61
N GLY A 5 -2.50 -18.06 -7.14
CA GLY A 5 -3.23 -18.41 -5.92
C GLY A 5 -4.73 -18.60 -6.17
N GLU A 6 -5.54 -18.23 -5.19
CA GLU A 6 -6.98 -18.46 -5.12
C GLU A 6 -7.78 -17.53 -6.06
N ALA A 7 -7.64 -17.76 -7.37
CA ALA A 7 -8.36 -17.03 -8.43
C ALA A 7 -8.59 -17.92 -9.66
N GLU A 8 -9.68 -17.67 -10.42
CA GLU A 8 -9.97 -18.44 -11.64
C GLU A 8 -9.00 -18.12 -12.79
N HIS A 9 -8.58 -16.86 -12.89
CA HIS A 9 -7.69 -16.40 -13.96
C HIS A 9 -6.30 -16.11 -13.40
N THR A 10 -5.38 -17.06 -13.56
CA THR A 10 -3.98 -16.97 -13.12
C THR A 10 -3.03 -17.11 -14.31
N GLY A 11 -1.77 -16.70 -14.13
CA GLY A 11 -0.76 -16.76 -15.18
C GLY A 11 0.12 -15.52 -15.25
N THR A 12 0.78 -15.34 -16.40
CA THR A 12 1.59 -14.17 -16.69
C THR A 12 0.86 -13.27 -17.65
N PHE A 13 0.77 -11.99 -17.30
CA PHE A 13 0.05 -10.96 -18.03
C PHE A 13 1.00 -9.80 -18.36
N ALA A 14 0.73 -9.11 -19.47
CA ALA A 14 1.38 -7.84 -19.78
C ALA A 14 0.87 -6.75 -18.82
N LEU A 15 1.61 -5.66 -18.64
CA LEU A 15 1.15 -4.55 -17.78
C LEU A 15 -0.14 -3.93 -18.34
N GLU A 16 -0.22 -3.84 -19.66
CA GLU A 16 -1.32 -3.31 -20.43
C GLU A 16 -2.63 -4.05 -20.15
N ASP A 17 -2.57 -5.34 -19.84
CA ASP A 17 -3.73 -6.16 -19.49
C ASP A 17 -4.41 -5.69 -18.19
N PHE A 18 -3.68 -4.99 -17.32
CA PHE A 18 -4.22 -4.43 -16.08
C PHE A 18 -4.78 -3.02 -16.28
N LEU A 19 -4.32 -2.29 -17.30
CA LEU A 19 -4.58 -0.85 -17.44
C LEU A 19 -5.53 -0.50 -18.58
N LYS A 20 -5.33 -1.08 -19.78
CA LYS A 20 -6.12 -0.75 -20.99
C LYS A 20 -7.64 -0.84 -20.83
N PRO A 21 -8.21 -1.77 -20.04
CA PRO A 21 -9.67 -1.87 -19.93
C PRO A 21 -10.33 -0.71 -19.18
N TYR A 22 -9.56 0.15 -18.52
CA TYR A 22 -10.08 1.10 -17.55
C TYR A 22 -9.65 2.53 -17.87
N ALA A 23 -10.58 3.47 -17.71
CA ALA A 23 -10.23 4.89 -17.71
C ALA A 23 -9.40 5.21 -16.45
N LEU A 24 -8.30 5.94 -16.63
CA LEU A 24 -7.51 6.41 -15.50
C LEU A 24 -8.25 7.51 -14.76
N GLU A 25 -8.24 7.42 -13.43
CA GLU A 25 -8.76 8.42 -12.52
C GLU A 25 -7.60 9.21 -11.90
N GLU A 26 -7.81 10.50 -11.67
CA GLU A 26 -6.96 11.26 -10.75
C GLU A 26 -7.60 11.30 -9.36
N ARG A 27 -6.83 10.96 -8.33
CA ARG A 27 -7.26 10.99 -6.93
C ARG A 27 -6.25 11.71 -6.07
N ILE A 28 -6.71 12.79 -5.44
CA ILE A 28 -5.89 13.59 -4.52
C ILE A 28 -5.98 12.94 -3.14
N TYR A 29 -4.91 12.25 -2.73
CA TYR A 29 -4.87 11.56 -1.44
C TYR A 29 -3.82 12.14 -0.51
N ARG A 30 -4.11 12.05 0.80
CA ARG A 30 -3.08 12.17 1.83
C ARG A 30 -2.21 10.90 1.81
N PHE A 31 -0.91 11.09 1.85
CA PHE A 31 0.08 10.03 2.04
C PHE A 31 0.77 10.25 3.37
N ARG A 32 0.78 9.25 4.25
CA ARG A 32 1.37 9.33 5.59
C ARG A 32 2.43 8.26 5.77
N CYS A 33 3.71 8.65 5.83
CA CYS A 33 4.80 7.73 6.15
C CYS A 33 4.82 7.45 7.65
N VAL A 34 5.17 6.24 8.08
CA VAL A 34 5.30 5.89 9.51
C VAL A 34 6.32 6.77 10.26
N GLU A 35 7.28 7.36 9.54
CA GLU A 35 8.31 8.27 10.03
C GLU A 35 7.79 9.68 10.41
N ALA A 36 6.48 9.81 10.63
CA ALA A 36 5.81 11.04 11.06
C ALA A 36 5.94 12.24 10.09
N TRP A 37 5.94 11.96 8.79
CA TRP A 37 5.77 12.97 7.74
C TRP A 37 4.64 12.60 6.78
N SER A 38 4.02 13.61 6.16
CA SER A 38 2.92 13.44 5.23
C SER A 38 3.02 14.34 4.00
N MET A 39 2.27 13.96 2.95
CA MET A 39 2.11 14.70 1.69
C MET A 39 0.66 14.64 1.23
N VAL A 40 0.28 15.56 0.36
CA VAL A 40 -0.96 15.47 -0.44
C VAL A 40 -0.53 15.31 -1.89
N ILE A 41 -0.96 14.25 -2.54
CA ILE A 41 -0.45 13.84 -3.86
C ILE A 41 -1.63 13.55 -4.79
N PRO A 42 -1.71 14.18 -5.98
CA PRO A 42 -2.63 13.82 -7.04
C PRO A 42 -2.11 12.57 -7.77
N TRP A 43 -2.58 11.40 -7.33
CA TRP A 43 -2.24 10.12 -7.95
C TRP A 43 -3.10 9.86 -9.17
N VAL A 44 -2.53 9.23 -10.19
CA VAL A 44 -3.26 8.78 -11.39
C VAL A 44 -3.21 7.25 -11.47
N GLY A 45 -4.35 6.61 -11.66
CA GLY A 45 -4.45 5.16 -11.57
C GLY A 45 -5.87 4.62 -11.71
N ILE A 46 -6.08 3.42 -11.20
CA ILE A 46 -7.38 2.74 -11.20
C ILE A 46 -7.68 2.13 -9.81
N PRO A 47 -8.95 1.98 -9.42
CA PRO A 47 -9.29 1.29 -8.17
C PRO A 47 -8.72 -0.13 -8.16
N LEU A 48 -8.06 -0.51 -7.06
CA LEU A 48 -7.49 -1.85 -6.91
C LEU A 48 -8.58 -2.92 -7.06
N ALA A 49 -9.74 -2.71 -6.45
CA ALA A 49 -10.88 -3.60 -6.53
C ALA A 49 -11.29 -3.92 -7.98
N THR A 50 -11.35 -2.89 -8.83
CA THR A 50 -11.70 -3.01 -10.26
C THR A 50 -10.68 -3.89 -10.99
N MET A 51 -9.39 -3.67 -10.74
CA MET A 51 -8.32 -4.51 -11.30
C MET A 51 -8.42 -5.96 -10.81
N LEU A 52 -8.61 -6.18 -9.51
CA LEU A 52 -8.61 -7.53 -8.91
C LEU A 52 -9.82 -8.37 -9.32
N LYS A 53 -11.01 -7.77 -9.47
CA LYS A 53 -12.25 -8.46 -9.87
C LYS A 53 -12.11 -9.24 -11.17
N ARG A 54 -11.28 -8.76 -12.11
CA ARG A 54 -11.03 -9.44 -13.38
C ARG A 54 -10.46 -10.85 -13.21
N PHE A 55 -9.69 -11.07 -12.15
CA PHE A 55 -9.08 -12.37 -11.90
C PHE A 55 -10.04 -13.37 -11.26
N LYS A 56 -11.24 -12.92 -10.86
CA LYS A 56 -12.26 -13.70 -10.17
C LYS A 56 -11.68 -14.47 -8.98
N PRO A 57 -11.34 -13.77 -7.89
CA PRO A 57 -10.85 -14.42 -6.67
C PRO A 57 -11.87 -15.43 -6.15
N THR A 58 -11.42 -16.61 -5.75
CA THR A 58 -12.32 -17.65 -5.24
C THR A 58 -12.80 -17.29 -3.83
N SER A 59 -13.82 -17.99 -3.33
CA SER A 59 -14.29 -17.82 -1.94
C SER A 59 -13.24 -18.17 -0.87
N ARG A 60 -12.15 -18.84 -1.25
CA ARG A 60 -11.02 -19.15 -0.35
C ARG A 60 -10.02 -18.01 -0.24
N ALA A 61 -10.01 -17.06 -1.18
CA ALA A 61 -9.13 -15.90 -1.12
C ALA A 61 -9.50 -14.99 0.06
N LYS A 62 -8.64 -14.92 1.08
CA LYS A 62 -8.83 -14.06 2.27
C LYS A 62 -7.89 -12.86 2.26
N TYR A 63 -6.79 -12.94 1.51
CA TYR A 63 -5.77 -11.91 1.42
C TYR A 63 -5.28 -11.75 -0.02
N VAL A 64 -4.66 -10.59 -0.28
CA VAL A 64 -3.95 -10.29 -1.53
C VAL A 64 -2.51 -9.98 -1.17
N ALA A 65 -1.59 -10.81 -1.65
CA ALA A 65 -0.15 -10.64 -1.51
C ALA A 65 0.44 -9.95 -2.74
N PHE A 66 1.38 -9.05 -2.53
CA PHE A 66 2.07 -8.28 -3.56
C PHE A 66 3.58 -8.48 -3.41
N GLU A 67 4.29 -8.57 -4.52
CA GLU A 67 5.75 -8.65 -4.55
C GLU A 67 6.34 -7.64 -5.54
N SER A 68 7.35 -6.93 -5.10
CA SER A 68 8.15 -6.00 -5.91
C SER A 68 9.18 -6.74 -6.74
N VAL A 69 9.61 -6.13 -7.84
CA VAL A 69 10.71 -6.62 -8.66
C VAL A 69 11.99 -6.89 -7.84
N TYR A 70 12.65 -8.02 -8.12
CA TYR A 70 13.98 -8.35 -7.61
C TYR A 70 15.02 -8.31 -8.73
N ARG A 71 15.87 -7.28 -8.74
CA ARG A 71 16.92 -7.03 -9.75
C ARG A 71 18.16 -6.39 -9.09
N PRO A 72 18.94 -7.11 -8.27
CA PRO A 72 20.09 -6.55 -7.56
C PRO A 72 21.17 -5.96 -8.48
N SER A 73 21.23 -6.36 -9.76
CA SER A 73 22.10 -5.74 -10.77
C SER A 73 21.71 -4.28 -11.07
N GLN A 74 20.41 -3.96 -11.08
CA GLN A 74 19.86 -2.63 -11.39
C GLN A 74 19.47 -1.84 -10.12
N MET A 75 19.11 -2.54 -9.04
CA MET A 75 18.65 -1.97 -7.78
C MET A 75 19.69 -2.24 -6.69
N ARG A 76 20.72 -1.40 -6.62
CA ARG A 76 21.89 -1.58 -5.73
C ARG A 76 21.49 -1.80 -4.26
N GLY A 77 20.43 -1.16 -3.78
CA GLY A 77 19.93 -1.35 -2.40
C GLY A 77 19.49 -2.78 -2.07
N GLN A 78 19.12 -3.58 -3.08
CA GLN A 78 18.77 -5.00 -2.90
C GLN A 78 19.98 -5.90 -2.62
N ARG A 79 21.21 -5.39 -2.77
CA ARG A 79 22.44 -6.10 -2.40
C ARG A 79 22.72 -6.04 -0.90
N THR A 80 22.09 -5.11 -0.19
CA THR A 80 22.28 -4.95 1.25
C THR A 80 21.20 -5.71 2.01
N PRO A 81 21.55 -6.57 2.99
CA PRO A 81 20.59 -7.40 3.72
C PRO A 81 19.85 -6.62 4.83
N ILE A 82 19.51 -5.34 4.61
CA ILE A 82 18.71 -4.55 5.57
C ILE A 82 17.25 -5.00 5.64
N LEU A 83 16.77 -5.63 4.57
CA LEU A 83 15.45 -6.22 4.43
C LEU A 83 15.60 -7.58 3.74
N GLN A 84 14.67 -8.49 3.99
CA GLN A 84 14.60 -9.74 3.24
C GLN A 84 13.97 -9.48 1.87
N TRP A 85 14.80 -9.17 0.87
CA TRP A 85 14.36 -8.89 -0.51
C TRP A 85 13.81 -10.16 -1.22
N PRO A 86 12.91 -10.02 -2.22
CA PRO A 86 12.22 -8.81 -2.65
C PRO A 86 11.31 -8.20 -1.59
N TYR A 87 10.93 -6.94 -1.81
CA TYR A 87 9.92 -6.29 -0.98
C TYR A 87 8.56 -6.95 -1.22
N ARG A 88 7.83 -7.24 -0.14
CA ARG A 88 6.55 -7.95 -0.11
C ARG A 88 5.59 -7.22 0.79
N GLU A 89 4.34 -7.16 0.36
CA GLU A 89 3.25 -6.61 1.14
C GLU A 89 1.97 -7.42 0.97
N GLY A 90 0.99 -7.13 1.83
CA GLY A 90 -0.30 -7.79 1.76
C GLY A 90 -1.43 -6.96 2.34
N LEU A 91 -2.63 -7.24 1.87
CA LEU A 91 -3.89 -6.69 2.39
C LEU A 91 -4.85 -7.82 2.65
N ARG A 92 -5.75 -7.65 3.62
CA ARG A 92 -6.94 -8.48 3.71
C ARG A 92 -7.83 -8.18 2.49
N ILE A 93 -8.56 -9.18 1.99
CA ILE A 93 -9.23 -9.04 0.68
C ILE A 93 -10.29 -7.94 0.68
N ASP A 94 -10.99 -7.71 1.79
CA ASP A 94 -11.93 -6.60 1.96
C ASP A 94 -11.26 -5.22 1.92
N GLU A 95 -10.05 -5.09 2.48
CA GLU A 95 -9.22 -3.88 2.35
C GLU A 95 -8.77 -3.67 0.90
N ALA A 96 -8.36 -4.74 0.22
CA ALA A 96 -7.94 -4.70 -1.18
C ALA A 96 -9.11 -4.37 -2.13
N MET A 97 -10.34 -4.74 -1.75
CA MET A 97 -11.58 -4.45 -2.48
C MET A 97 -12.22 -3.13 -2.08
N ASN A 98 -11.69 -2.41 -1.08
CA ASN A 98 -12.22 -1.10 -0.70
C ASN A 98 -12.01 -0.07 -1.84
N PRO A 99 -12.99 0.79 -2.14
CA PRO A 99 -12.89 1.77 -3.22
C PRO A 99 -11.70 2.73 -3.11
N LEU A 100 -11.16 2.97 -1.91
CA LEU A 100 -10.03 3.88 -1.71
C LEU A 100 -8.66 3.26 -2.06
N ALA A 101 -8.54 1.92 -2.05
CA ALA A 101 -7.30 1.24 -2.45
C ALA A 101 -7.08 1.42 -3.96
N PHE A 102 -5.87 1.83 -4.35
CA PHE A 102 -5.64 2.40 -5.67
C PHE A 102 -4.34 1.89 -6.28
N MET A 103 -4.42 1.45 -7.53
CA MET A 103 -3.27 1.02 -8.33
C MET A 103 -2.82 2.17 -9.21
N VAL A 104 -1.66 2.71 -8.86
CA VAL A 104 -1.12 3.95 -9.40
C VAL A 104 -0.14 3.68 -10.53
N VAL A 105 -0.29 4.45 -11.60
CA VAL A 105 0.59 4.47 -12.78
C VAL A 105 1.07 5.88 -13.14
N GLY A 106 0.61 6.90 -12.41
CA GLY A 106 1.03 8.28 -12.61
C GLY A 106 0.85 9.16 -11.37
N LEU A 107 1.39 10.37 -11.44
CA LEU A 107 1.17 11.44 -10.46
C LEU A 107 1.36 12.80 -11.15
N TYR A 108 0.61 13.82 -10.69
CA TYR A 108 0.64 15.18 -11.27
C TYR A 108 0.48 15.18 -12.80
N GLY A 109 -0.49 14.43 -13.32
CA GLY A 109 -0.76 14.32 -14.76
C GLY A 109 0.36 13.67 -15.60
N ARG A 110 1.38 13.07 -14.97
CA ARG A 110 2.53 12.44 -15.65
C ARG A 110 2.65 10.96 -15.29
N VAL A 111 3.34 10.21 -16.16
CA VAL A 111 3.73 8.81 -15.90
C VAL A 111 4.52 8.72 -14.60
N LEU A 112 4.29 7.64 -13.83
CA LEU A 112 4.91 7.43 -12.54
C LEU A 112 6.44 7.40 -12.67
N PRO A 113 7.18 8.26 -11.96
CA PRO A 113 8.64 8.19 -11.96
C PRO A 113 9.18 6.94 -11.25
N ASN A 114 10.38 6.49 -11.63
CA ASN A 114 11.03 5.31 -11.04
C ASN A 114 11.16 5.39 -9.52
N GLN A 115 11.52 6.56 -8.97
CA GLN A 115 11.63 6.79 -7.53
C GLN A 115 10.30 6.61 -6.78
N ASN A 116 9.18 6.80 -7.47
CA ASN A 116 7.85 6.58 -6.93
C ASN A 116 7.38 5.13 -7.11
N GLY A 117 8.12 4.27 -7.82
CA GLY A 117 7.81 2.85 -7.94
C GLY A 117 7.10 2.46 -9.23
N ALA A 118 7.47 3.13 -10.32
CA ALA A 118 7.08 2.75 -11.67
C ALA A 118 7.32 1.25 -11.98
N PRO A 119 6.56 0.66 -12.92
CA PRO A 119 5.44 1.28 -13.63
C PRO A 119 4.11 1.17 -12.86
N LEU A 120 4.08 0.43 -11.76
CA LEU A 120 2.85 0.10 -11.03
C LEU A 120 3.11 0.09 -9.51
N ARG A 121 2.33 0.89 -8.78
CA ARG A 121 2.44 1.08 -7.32
C ARG A 121 1.09 0.93 -6.65
N LEU A 122 1.07 0.35 -5.46
CA LEU A 122 -0.10 0.34 -4.59
C LEU A 122 -0.16 1.60 -3.72
N ILE A 123 -1.34 2.20 -3.59
CA ILE A 123 -1.67 3.23 -2.61
C ILE A 123 -2.88 2.79 -1.78
N VAL A 124 -2.74 2.88 -0.46
CA VAL A 124 -3.80 2.60 0.52
C VAL A 124 -3.84 3.78 1.49
N PRO A 125 -4.66 4.82 1.23
CA PRO A 125 -4.45 6.15 1.79
C PRO A 125 -4.68 6.24 3.30
N TRP A 126 -5.40 5.28 3.90
CA TRP A 126 -5.64 5.24 5.35
C TRP A 126 -4.57 4.49 6.16
N LYS A 127 -3.58 3.88 5.48
CA LYS A 127 -2.49 3.12 6.08
C LYS A 127 -1.16 3.86 6.00
N TYR A 128 -0.20 3.45 6.82
CA TYR A 128 1.17 3.96 6.74
C TYR A 128 1.81 3.61 5.38
N GLY A 129 2.67 4.51 4.92
CA GLY A 129 3.20 4.53 3.56
C GLY A 129 3.95 3.27 3.13
N PHE A 130 4.46 2.47 4.07
CA PHE A 130 5.14 1.22 3.76
C PHE A 130 4.21 0.16 3.17
N LYS A 131 2.91 0.20 3.49
CA LYS A 131 1.90 -0.67 2.84
C LYS A 131 1.75 -0.38 1.34
N GLY A 132 2.15 0.81 0.89
CA GLY A 132 2.15 1.21 -0.52
C GLY A 132 3.35 0.67 -1.29
N ILE A 133 3.34 -0.63 -1.57
CA ILE A 133 4.41 -1.34 -2.31
C ILE A 133 4.66 -0.76 -3.71
N LYS A 134 5.93 -0.76 -4.12
CA LYS A 134 6.45 -0.18 -5.38
C LYS A 134 6.78 -1.25 -6.41
N ALA A 135 6.75 -0.89 -7.69
CA ALA A 135 7.28 -1.72 -8.78
C ALA A 135 6.79 -3.17 -8.71
N ILE A 136 5.47 -3.33 -8.61
CA ILE A 136 4.81 -4.62 -8.39
C ILE A 136 4.99 -5.51 -9.63
N VAL A 137 5.41 -6.76 -9.42
CA VAL A 137 5.58 -7.75 -10.49
C VAL A 137 4.77 -9.03 -10.27
N ARG A 138 4.24 -9.23 -9.06
CA ARG A 138 3.39 -10.37 -8.74
C ARG A 138 2.29 -9.97 -7.77
N ILE A 139 1.10 -10.52 -8.02
CA ILE A 139 -0.08 -10.46 -7.17
C ILE A 139 -0.52 -11.91 -6.91
N ALA A 140 -0.83 -12.26 -5.67
CA ALA A 140 -1.34 -13.59 -5.34
C ALA A 140 -2.53 -13.50 -4.38
N PHE A 141 -3.58 -14.26 -4.64
CA PHE A 141 -4.71 -14.42 -3.73
C PHE A 141 -4.42 -15.58 -2.78
N THR A 142 -4.46 -15.34 -1.47
CA THR A 142 -4.04 -16.34 -0.48
C THR A 142 -5.11 -16.57 0.58
N GLU A 143 -5.19 -17.82 1.07
CA GLU A 143 -6.09 -18.18 2.18
C GLU A 143 -5.58 -17.68 3.53
N THR A 144 -4.26 -17.59 3.69
CA THR A 144 -3.58 -17.18 4.92
C THR A 144 -2.93 -15.81 4.76
N GLN A 145 -2.72 -15.13 5.89
CA GLN A 145 -2.11 -13.81 5.93
C GLN A 145 -0.67 -13.91 5.36
N PRO A 146 -0.35 -13.20 4.27
CA PRO A 146 0.99 -13.26 3.69
C PRO A 146 2.00 -12.48 4.54
N PRO A 147 3.29 -12.82 4.45
CA PRO A 147 4.34 -12.03 5.10
C PRO A 147 4.45 -10.62 4.50
N THR A 148 4.80 -9.65 5.34
CA THR A 148 5.04 -8.26 4.92
C THR A 148 6.45 -7.83 5.34
N THR A 149 7.20 -7.17 4.46
CA THR A 149 8.64 -6.93 4.64
C THR A 149 8.99 -6.21 5.94
N TRP A 150 8.28 -5.14 6.30
CA TRP A 150 8.59 -4.40 7.53
C TRP A 150 8.21 -5.16 8.80
N SER A 151 7.10 -5.89 8.79
CA SER A 151 6.72 -6.72 9.93
C SER A 151 7.70 -7.88 10.15
N GLN A 152 8.24 -8.47 9.08
CA GLN A 152 9.31 -9.45 9.19
C GLN A 152 10.62 -8.83 9.71
N ALA A 153 10.97 -7.65 9.23
CA ALA A 153 12.22 -6.98 9.61
C ALA A 153 12.19 -6.49 11.07
N ARG A 154 11.06 -5.94 11.52
CA ARG A 154 10.87 -5.41 12.89
C ARG A 154 9.42 -5.60 13.37
N PRO A 155 9.05 -6.81 13.82
CA PRO A 155 7.67 -7.15 14.19
C PRO A 155 7.15 -6.34 15.38
N SER A 156 8.03 -5.87 16.26
CA SER A 156 7.66 -4.99 17.39
C SER A 156 7.34 -3.55 16.98
N TYR A 157 7.71 -3.14 15.76
CA TYR A 157 7.50 -1.77 15.25
C TYR A 157 6.35 -1.70 14.24
N TYR A 158 6.21 -2.74 13.41
CA TYR A 158 5.33 -2.72 12.24
C TYR A 158 4.47 -3.98 12.21
N GLY A 159 3.16 -3.80 12.31
CA GLY A 159 2.22 -4.91 12.15
C GLY A 159 1.62 -4.97 10.74
N PHE A 160 0.75 -5.96 10.53
CA PHE A 160 0.19 -6.25 9.22
C PHE A 160 -0.78 -5.17 8.75
N TYR A 161 -1.63 -4.65 9.65
CA TYR A 161 -2.71 -3.75 9.27
C TYR A 161 -2.20 -2.33 9.05
N ALA A 162 -1.32 -1.81 9.92
CA ALA A 162 -0.65 -0.53 9.74
C ALA A 162 -1.59 0.64 9.43
N ASN A 163 -2.78 0.65 10.05
CA ASN A 163 -3.71 1.77 9.95
C ASN A 163 -3.09 3.00 10.60
N VAL A 164 -3.22 4.17 9.96
CA VAL A 164 -2.76 5.43 10.57
C VAL A 164 -3.58 5.67 11.83
N ASN A 165 -2.92 5.68 12.98
CA ASN A 165 -3.56 5.82 14.28
C ASN A 165 -2.71 6.75 15.17
N PRO A 166 -3.19 7.95 15.52
CA PRO A 166 -2.42 8.89 16.36
C PRO A 166 -2.20 8.38 17.79
N ASP A 167 -3.03 7.47 18.27
CA ASP A 167 -3.03 7.00 19.65
C ASP A 167 -2.09 5.80 19.88
N VAL A 168 -1.59 5.19 18.80
CA VAL A 168 -0.64 4.06 18.85
C VAL A 168 0.74 4.55 18.40
N PRO A 169 1.70 4.72 19.32
CA PRO A 169 3.05 5.12 18.96
C PRO A 169 3.78 3.99 18.24
N THR A 170 4.75 4.35 17.40
CA THR A 170 5.80 3.42 16.97
C THR A 170 6.90 3.46 18.04
N PRO A 171 7.54 2.33 18.39
CA PRO A 171 8.63 2.38 19.36
C PRO A 171 9.69 3.41 18.94
N GLY A 172 9.98 4.38 19.82
CA GLY A 172 10.94 5.46 19.55
C GLY A 172 10.34 6.80 19.13
N TRP A 173 9.08 6.89 18.68
CA TRP A 173 8.45 8.18 18.39
C TRP A 173 6.91 8.19 18.44
N SER A 174 6.34 9.36 18.74
CA SER A 174 4.89 9.55 18.76
C SER A 174 4.32 9.63 17.33
N GLN A 175 3.13 9.05 17.15
CA GLN A 175 2.35 9.18 15.91
C GLN A 175 1.29 10.31 15.98
N ARG A 176 1.17 11.03 17.11
CA ARG A 176 0.14 12.06 17.32
C ARG A 176 0.25 13.26 16.38
N THR A 177 1.45 13.57 15.90
CA THR A 177 1.70 14.68 14.99
C THR A 177 2.52 14.24 13.80
N GLU A 178 2.46 15.00 12.72
CA GLU A 178 3.19 14.75 11.48
C GLU A 178 3.72 16.05 10.88
N ALA A 179 4.87 15.98 10.21
CA ALA A 179 5.43 17.05 9.41
C ALA A 179 4.85 16.99 7.98
N ARG A 180 4.08 18.00 7.57
CA ARG A 180 3.54 18.06 6.20
C ARG A 180 4.59 18.65 5.25
N ILE A 181 5.09 17.83 4.33
CA ILE A 181 6.02 18.27 3.29
C ILE A 181 5.28 19.20 2.31
N GLY A 182 5.91 20.32 1.96
CA GLY A 182 5.34 21.37 1.12
C GLY A 182 4.57 22.44 1.89
N ASN A 183 4.54 22.39 3.23
CA ASN A 183 4.08 23.52 4.04
C ASN A 183 5.15 24.64 3.99
N PRO A 184 4.81 25.87 3.56
CA PRO A 184 5.76 27.00 3.51
C PRO A 184 6.29 27.40 4.90
N PHE A 185 5.56 27.07 5.96
CA PHE A 185 6.05 27.18 7.33
C PHE A 185 6.85 25.93 7.67
N PHE A 186 8.09 25.88 7.16
CA PHE A 186 9.08 24.88 7.54
C PHE A 186 9.07 24.74 9.07
N HIS A 187 8.92 23.51 9.58
CA HIS A 187 8.79 23.13 11.00
C HIS A 187 7.38 23.06 11.62
N GLN A 188 6.31 23.54 10.99
CA GLN A 188 4.98 23.40 11.60
C GLN A 188 4.46 21.96 11.44
N ARG A 189 4.45 21.23 12.56
CA ARG A 189 3.80 19.91 12.67
C ARG A 189 2.29 20.10 12.81
N GLN A 190 1.52 19.19 12.23
CA GLN A 190 0.06 19.14 12.36
C GLN A 190 -0.38 17.86 13.08
N ALA A 191 -1.59 17.84 13.63
CA ALA A 191 -2.16 16.63 14.23
C ALA A 191 -2.36 15.54 13.17
N THR A 192 -1.96 14.31 13.50
CA THR A 192 -2.26 13.12 12.70
C THR A 192 -3.74 12.77 12.87
N LEU A 193 -4.43 12.51 11.76
CA LEU A 193 -5.83 12.10 11.79
C LEU A 193 -5.94 10.56 11.87
N MET A 194 -6.91 10.06 12.62
CA MET A 194 -7.26 8.63 12.62
C MET A 194 -7.63 8.19 11.19
N PHE A 195 -7.13 7.02 10.76
CA PHE A 195 -7.23 6.51 9.39
C PHE A 195 -6.76 7.52 8.34
N ASN A 196 -5.82 8.40 8.70
CA ASN A 196 -5.32 9.49 7.85
C ASN A 196 -6.42 10.43 7.33
N GLY A 197 -7.55 10.52 8.05
CA GLY A 197 -8.71 11.33 7.67
C GLY A 197 -9.81 10.59 6.92
N TYR A 198 -9.64 9.30 6.62
CA TYR A 198 -10.60 8.47 5.87
C TYR A 198 -11.49 7.60 6.77
N GLY A 199 -11.69 8.02 8.03
CA GLY A 199 -12.40 7.20 9.02
C GLY A 199 -13.84 6.87 8.63
N LYS A 200 -14.55 7.79 7.97
CA LYS A 200 -15.94 7.57 7.52
C LYS A 200 -16.02 6.48 6.45
N GLU A 201 -14.97 6.31 5.67
CA GLU A 201 -14.87 5.45 4.51
C GLU A 201 -14.28 4.08 4.81
N VAL A 202 -13.59 3.90 5.95
CA VAL A 202 -12.85 2.65 6.23
C VAL A 202 -13.04 2.08 7.63
N ALA A 203 -13.58 2.83 8.60
CA ALA A 203 -13.70 2.34 9.98
C ALA A 203 -14.55 1.06 10.09
N TYR A 204 -15.54 0.90 9.21
CA TYR A 204 -16.40 -0.29 9.15
C TYR A 204 -15.61 -1.59 8.90
N LEU A 205 -14.47 -1.52 8.18
CA LEU A 205 -13.61 -2.69 7.92
C LEU A 205 -12.97 -3.25 9.19
N TYR A 206 -12.91 -2.45 10.26
CA TYR A 206 -12.16 -2.80 11.47
C TYR A 206 -13.05 -2.91 12.71
N GLN A 207 -14.37 -2.96 12.53
CA GLN A 207 -15.30 -3.14 13.65
C GLN A 207 -15.01 -4.44 14.39
N GLY A 208 -15.00 -4.38 15.73
CA GLY A 208 -14.66 -5.52 16.59
C GLY A 208 -13.17 -5.85 16.70
N MET A 209 -12.29 -5.19 15.95
CA MET A 209 -10.84 -5.38 16.07
C MET A 209 -10.25 -4.46 17.14
N ASN A 210 -9.24 -4.97 17.86
CA ASN A 210 -8.43 -4.14 18.74
C ASN A 210 -7.32 -3.45 17.92
N LEU A 211 -7.56 -2.21 17.51
CA LEU A 211 -6.62 -1.42 16.71
C LEU A 211 -5.31 -1.04 17.41
N GLN A 212 -5.21 -1.21 18.73
CA GLN A 212 -3.96 -1.05 19.49
C GLN A 212 -3.11 -2.32 19.53
N LYS A 213 -3.70 -3.48 19.22
CA LYS A 213 -2.98 -4.77 19.08
C LYS A 213 -2.82 -5.20 17.63
N SER A 214 -3.72 -4.75 16.76
CA SER A 214 -3.76 -5.00 15.33
C SER A 214 -3.30 -3.77 14.55
N PHE A 215 -2.16 -3.18 14.93
CA PHE A 215 -1.53 -2.04 14.24
C PHE A 215 -0.54 -2.48 13.15
#